data_AF-A0A972PBR4-F1
#
_entry.id   AF-A0A972PBR4-F1
#
_cell.length_a   1.000
_cell.length_b   1.000
_cell.length_c   1.000
_cell.angle_alpha   90.00
_cell.angle_beta   90.00
_cell.angle_gamma   90.00
#
_symmetry.space_group_name_H-M   'P 1'
#
loop_
_entity.id
_entity.type
_entity.pdbx_description
1 polymer ?
#
loop_
_entity_poly.entity_id
_entity_poly.type
_entity_poly.pdbx_seq_one_letter_code
_entity_poly.pdbx_strand_id
1 'polypeptide(L)'
;MDDLRERVAYLQGLAEGLKLEEGKDEAKIIKQIIDILADLVDEVEELRVAQEDLEDYLESLDEDLEDEFEDEEEEEALGDEDEEEEEEEDGSSLSSEEELDYVEMECPRCRDIICFEADLVDDEDVVEITCPNCNEVVFVNDGSMPLPQGYERRRGRTGAAPLPEKEEEDL
;
A
#
# COMPACT_ATOMS: atom_id res chain seq x y z
N MET A 1 -5.33 -18.59 -26.41
CA MET A 1 -4.72 -19.67 -25.62
C MET A 1 -4.69 -20.97 -26.39
N ASP A 2 -5.51 -21.08 -27.44
CA ASP A 2 -5.62 -22.27 -28.30
C ASP A 2 -4.27 -22.75 -28.85
N ASP A 3 -3.35 -21.84 -29.19
CA ASP A 3 -1.99 -22.19 -29.62
C ASP A 3 -1.20 -22.98 -28.56
N LEU A 4 -1.38 -22.68 -27.28
CA LEU A 4 -0.71 -23.40 -26.18
C LEU A 4 -1.32 -24.79 -26.01
N ARG A 5 -2.65 -24.87 -26.05
CA ARG A 5 -3.40 -26.14 -25.95
C ARG A 5 -3.10 -27.07 -27.11
N GLU A 6 -3.07 -26.55 -28.34
CA GLU A 6 -2.69 -27.30 -29.54
C GLU A 6 -1.24 -27.80 -29.46
N ARG A 7 -0.32 -26.99 -28.93
CA ARG A 7 1.08 -27.37 -28.77
C ARG A 7 1.27 -28.45 -27.70
N VAL A 8 0.55 -28.38 -26.59
CA VAL A 8 0.58 -29.44 -25.56
C VAL A 8 -0.06 -30.73 -26.09
N ALA A 9 -1.19 -30.65 -26.78
CA ALA A 9 -1.82 -31.79 -27.45
C ALA A 9 -0.89 -32.42 -28.50
N TYR A 10 -0.15 -31.60 -29.26
CA TYR A 10 0.87 -32.08 -30.18
C TYR A 10 2.01 -32.82 -29.46
N LEU A 11 2.46 -32.32 -28.30
CA LEU A 11 3.48 -33.00 -27.48
C LEU A 11 2.96 -34.33 -26.92
N GLN A 12 1.70 -34.41 -26.47
CA GLN A 12 1.05 -35.65 -26.06
C GLN A 12 1.06 -36.68 -27.20
N GLY A 13 0.60 -36.28 -28.39
CA GLY A 13 0.59 -37.17 -29.57
C GLY A 13 1.99 -37.61 -29.99
N LEU A 14 2.98 -36.72 -29.87
CA LEU A 14 4.38 -37.05 -30.17
C LEU A 14 4.95 -38.06 -29.14
N ALA A 15 4.64 -37.89 -27.86
CA ALA A 15 5.06 -38.79 -26.80
C ALA A 15 4.46 -40.20 -26.94
N GLU A 16 3.19 -40.29 -27.36
CA GLU A 16 2.53 -41.56 -27.72
C GLU A 16 3.17 -42.21 -28.96
N GLY A 17 3.43 -41.42 -30.00
CA GLY A 17 4.00 -41.89 -31.27
C GLY A 17 5.45 -42.39 -31.15
N LEU A 18 6.23 -41.82 -30.24
CA LEU A 18 7.62 -42.22 -29.97
C LEU A 18 7.72 -43.58 -29.27
N LYS A 19 6.60 -44.18 -28.83
CA LYS A 19 6.58 -45.43 -28.05
C LYS A 19 7.64 -45.42 -26.96
N LEU A 20 7.72 -44.31 -26.23
CA LEU A 20 8.61 -44.17 -25.08
C LEU A 20 8.42 -45.42 -24.20
N GLU A 21 9.42 -46.30 -24.18
CA GLU A 21 9.30 -47.60 -23.52
C GLU A 21 8.83 -47.38 -22.09
N GLU A 22 7.63 -47.88 -21.75
CA GLU A 22 6.94 -47.61 -20.47
C GLU A 22 7.68 -48.14 -19.22
N GLY A 23 8.93 -48.55 -19.36
CA GLY A 23 9.80 -49.03 -18.28
C GLY A 23 10.99 -48.13 -17.94
N LYS A 24 11.35 -47.13 -18.76
CA LYS A 24 12.48 -46.24 -18.44
C LYS A 24 12.01 -45.07 -17.59
N ASP A 25 12.74 -44.76 -16.53
CA ASP A 25 12.39 -43.67 -15.60
C ASP A 25 12.26 -42.33 -16.34
N GLU A 26 13.06 -42.12 -17.39
CA GLU A 26 13.03 -40.95 -18.28
C GLU A 26 11.68 -40.81 -19.01
N ALA A 27 11.09 -41.93 -19.48
CA ALA A 27 9.80 -41.93 -20.17
C ALA A 27 8.65 -41.56 -19.23
N LYS A 28 8.71 -42.00 -17.97
CA LYS A 28 7.72 -41.64 -16.95
C LYS A 28 7.79 -40.17 -16.59
N ILE A 29 8.99 -39.63 -16.45
CA ILE A 29 9.20 -38.20 -16.15
C ILE A 29 8.66 -37.34 -17.31
N ILE A 30 8.96 -37.68 -18.56
CA ILE A 30 8.48 -36.92 -19.71
C ILE A 30 6.95 -36.94 -19.80
N LYS A 31 6.31 -38.10 -19.58
CA LYS A 31 4.83 -38.17 -19.54
C LYS A 31 4.25 -37.27 -18.45
N GLN A 32 4.76 -37.33 -17.22
CA GLN A 32 4.27 -36.47 -16.14
C GLN A 32 4.51 -34.98 -16.41
N ILE A 33 5.63 -34.60 -17.03
CA ILE A 33 5.85 -33.20 -17.42
C ILE A 33 4.79 -32.75 -18.42
N ILE A 34 4.47 -33.58 -19.42
CA ILE A 34 3.45 -33.25 -20.42
C ILE A 34 2.06 -33.15 -19.77
N ASP A 35 1.74 -34.03 -18.82
CA ASP A 35 0.48 -33.97 -18.08
C ASP A 35 0.38 -32.68 -17.25
N ILE A 36 1.42 -32.33 -16.50
CA ILE A 36 1.47 -31.06 -15.74
C ILE A 36 1.36 -29.84 -16.67
N LEU A 37 1.97 -29.90 -17.87
CA LEU A 37 1.84 -28.82 -18.85
C LEU A 37 0.40 -28.71 -19.39
N ALA A 38 -0.34 -29.80 -19.48
CA ALA A 38 -1.75 -29.76 -19.86
C ALA A 38 -2.59 -29.13 -18.73
N ASP A 39 -2.38 -29.56 -17.49
CA ASP A 39 -3.05 -28.98 -16.32
C ASP A 39 -2.77 -27.48 -16.21
N LEU A 40 -1.50 -27.06 -16.41
CA LEU A 40 -1.13 -25.63 -16.41
C LEU A 40 -1.80 -24.83 -17.53
N VAL A 41 -2.04 -25.42 -18.70
CA VAL A 41 -2.76 -24.72 -19.76
C VAL A 41 -4.21 -24.50 -19.34
N ASP A 42 -4.87 -25.52 -18.78
CA ASP A 42 -6.26 -25.43 -18.34
C ASP A 42 -6.42 -24.40 -17.19
N GLU A 43 -5.55 -24.44 -16.18
CA GLU A 43 -5.57 -23.47 -15.06
C GLU A 43 -5.34 -22.02 -15.52
N VAL A 44 -4.48 -21.81 -16.53
CA VAL A 44 -4.24 -20.46 -17.07
C VAL A 44 -5.41 -20.00 -17.96
N GLU A 45 -6.15 -20.90 -18.60
CA GLU A 45 -7.42 -20.55 -19.26
C GLU A 45 -8.47 -20.11 -18.24
N GLU A 46 -8.62 -20.83 -17.13
CA GLU A 46 -9.53 -20.46 -16.03
C GLU A 46 -9.16 -19.10 -15.42
N LEU A 47 -7.87 -18.85 -15.17
CA LEU A 47 -7.39 -17.55 -14.67
C LEU A 47 -7.70 -16.40 -15.62
N ARG A 48 -7.67 -16.63 -16.94
CA ARG A 48 -8.02 -15.59 -17.91
C ARG A 48 -9.49 -15.24 -17.90
N VAL A 49 -10.36 -16.24 -17.77
CA VAL A 49 -11.80 -16.00 -17.63
C VAL A 49 -12.07 -15.20 -16.36
N ALA A 50 -11.47 -15.58 -15.24
CA ALA A 50 -11.60 -14.82 -14.00
C ALA A 50 -11.04 -13.39 -14.07
N GLN A 51 -10.01 -13.16 -14.90
CA GLN A 51 -9.49 -11.82 -15.17
C GLN A 51 -10.48 -10.99 -16.00
N GLU A 52 -11.06 -11.57 -17.06
CA GLU A 52 -12.09 -10.93 -17.88
C GLU A 52 -13.31 -10.54 -17.02
N ASP A 53 -13.79 -11.45 -16.16
CA ASP A 53 -14.88 -11.16 -15.22
C ASP A 53 -14.54 -10.01 -14.25
N LEU A 54 -13.27 -9.89 -13.84
CA LEU A 54 -12.81 -8.80 -12.97
C LEU A 54 -12.71 -7.47 -13.73
N GLU A 55 -12.27 -7.50 -14.99
CA GLU A 55 -12.23 -6.32 -15.87
C GLU A 55 -13.66 -5.77 -16.05
N ASP A 56 -14.63 -6.63 -16.37
CA ASP A 56 -16.05 -6.25 -16.48
C ASP A 56 -16.59 -5.64 -15.17
N TYR A 57 -16.22 -6.22 -14.02
CA TYR A 57 -16.63 -5.68 -12.71
C TYR A 57 -16.00 -4.32 -12.42
N LEU A 58 -14.74 -4.11 -12.78
CA LEU A 58 -14.07 -2.81 -12.62
C LEU A 58 -14.68 -1.75 -13.54
N GLU A 59 -15.02 -2.10 -14.79
CA GLU A 59 -15.73 -1.20 -15.70
C GLU A 59 -17.08 -0.78 -15.11
N SER A 60 -17.82 -1.70 -14.47
CA SER A 60 -19.08 -1.34 -13.80
C SER A 60 -18.90 -0.41 -12.60
N LEU A 61 -17.79 -0.53 -11.87
CA LEU A 61 -17.47 0.38 -10.76
C LEU A 61 -17.04 1.77 -11.26
N ASP A 62 -16.36 1.83 -12.41
CA ASP A 62 -15.98 3.10 -13.04
C ASP A 62 -17.22 3.88 -13.49
N GLU A 63 -18.19 3.21 -14.11
CA GLU A 63 -19.50 3.80 -14.48
C GLU A 63 -20.26 4.32 -13.25
N ASP A 64 -20.32 3.54 -12.15
CA ASP A 64 -20.96 3.97 -10.91
C ASP A 64 -20.30 5.22 -10.29
N LEU A 65 -18.98 5.39 -10.46
CA LEU A 65 -18.23 6.54 -9.96
C LEU A 65 -18.35 7.76 -10.87
N GLU A 66 -18.31 7.58 -12.19
CA GLU A 66 -18.49 8.67 -13.17
C GLU A 66 -19.82 9.39 -12.95
N ASP A 67 -20.90 8.65 -12.73
CA ASP A 67 -22.22 9.22 -12.40
C ASP A 67 -22.22 10.05 -11.09
N GLU A 68 -21.41 9.68 -10.07
CA GLU A 68 -21.32 10.42 -8.81
C GLU A 68 -20.48 11.70 -8.94
N PHE A 69 -19.43 11.68 -9.76
CA PHE A 69 -18.56 12.86 -9.97
C PHE A 69 -19.13 13.88 -10.97
N GLU A 70 -19.91 13.46 -11.98
CA GLU A 70 -20.55 14.39 -12.92
C GLU A 70 -21.57 15.31 -12.23
N ASP A 71 -22.27 14.83 -11.21
CA ASP A 71 -23.25 15.62 -10.44
C ASP A 71 -22.57 16.69 -9.53
N GLU A 72 -21.34 16.46 -9.06
CA GLU A 72 -20.59 17.43 -8.23
C GLU A 72 -19.90 18.52 -9.06
N GLU A 73 -19.35 18.21 -10.24
CA GLU A 73 -18.73 19.24 -11.11
C GLU A 73 -19.75 20.20 -11.75
N GLU A 74 -20.99 19.76 -12.01
CA GLU A 74 -22.04 20.63 -12.56
C GLU A 74 -22.56 21.66 -11.53
N GLU A 75 -22.48 21.37 -10.23
CA GLU A 75 -22.90 22.30 -9.16
C GLU A 75 -21.88 23.42 -8.92
N GLU A 76 -20.57 23.15 -9.08
CA GLU A 76 -19.53 24.20 -9.02
C GLU A 76 -19.47 25.07 -10.29
N ALA A 77 -19.83 24.54 -11.47
CA ALA A 77 -19.79 25.30 -12.73
C ALA A 77 -20.95 26.30 -12.92
N LEU A 78 -22.03 26.20 -12.13
CA LEU A 78 -23.19 27.10 -12.18
C LEU A 78 -23.14 28.24 -11.13
N GLY A 79 -22.03 28.36 -10.40
CA GLY A 79 -21.86 29.29 -9.28
C GLY A 79 -21.24 30.65 -9.58
N ASP A 80 -20.80 30.94 -10.81
CA ASP A 80 -19.96 32.13 -11.07
C ASP A 80 -20.38 32.98 -12.28
N GLU A 81 -21.62 33.51 -12.23
CA GLU A 81 -21.97 34.70 -12.99
C GLU A 81 -22.59 35.75 -12.04
N ASP A 82 -21.80 36.80 -11.79
CA ASP A 82 -22.10 38.07 -11.12
C ASP A 82 -21.96 38.13 -9.58
N GLU A 83 -20.79 38.57 -9.10
CA GLU A 83 -20.66 39.79 -8.28
C GLU A 83 -19.19 40.26 -8.19
N GLU A 84 -18.85 41.29 -8.97
CA GLU A 84 -17.62 42.09 -8.81
C GLU A 84 -17.68 42.87 -7.47
N GLU A 85 -16.87 42.50 -6.47
CA GLU A 85 -16.30 43.45 -5.49
C GLU A 85 -14.85 43.07 -5.12
N GLU A 86 -14.04 44.11 -4.97
CA GLU A 86 -12.57 44.19 -5.00
C GLU A 86 -11.86 43.62 -3.75
N GLU A 87 -10.61 43.12 -3.95
CA GLU A 87 -9.49 43.01 -2.98
C GLU A 87 -9.68 42.06 -1.76
N GLU A 88 -8.87 41.03 -1.49
CA GLU A 88 -7.41 40.93 -1.51
C GLU A 88 -6.92 39.49 -1.79
N GLU A 89 -5.70 39.43 -2.31
CA GLU A 89 -4.83 38.28 -2.46
C GLU A 89 -4.62 37.55 -1.11
N ASP A 90 -5.37 36.49 -0.85
CA ASP A 90 -4.90 35.38 -0.02
C ASP A 90 -5.34 34.07 -0.66
N GLY A 91 -4.38 33.38 -1.29
CA GLY A 91 -4.55 32.05 -1.86
C GLY A 91 -4.68 30.99 -0.76
N SER A 92 -5.69 31.12 0.10
CA SER A 92 -6.13 30.06 0.97
C SER A 92 -7.04 29.15 0.15
N SER A 93 -6.41 28.24 -0.58
CA SER A 93 -7.07 27.02 -1.04
C SER A 93 -7.52 26.28 0.23
N LEU A 94 -8.80 26.44 0.55
CA LEU A 94 -9.50 25.73 1.61
C LEU A 94 -9.62 24.25 1.19
N SER A 95 -8.53 23.50 1.24
CA SER A 95 -8.60 22.08 1.50
C SER A 95 -8.96 21.93 2.97
N SER A 96 -10.23 21.65 3.23
CA SER A 96 -10.74 21.35 4.56
C SER A 96 -10.41 19.89 4.91
N GLU A 97 -9.12 19.62 5.08
CA GLU A 97 -8.63 18.48 5.85
C GLU A 97 -7.72 19.09 6.91
N GLU A 98 -8.03 18.86 8.17
CA GLU A 98 -7.15 19.21 9.28
C GLU A 98 -5.72 18.80 8.89
N GLU A 99 -4.75 19.71 9.00
CA GLU A 99 -3.34 19.49 8.68
C GLU A 99 -2.78 18.44 9.66
N LEU A 100 -3.14 17.17 9.43
CA LEU A 100 -2.73 16.02 10.22
C LEU A 100 -1.27 15.76 9.86
N ASP A 101 -0.38 16.31 10.68
CA ASP A 101 1.05 16.07 10.59
C ASP A 101 1.31 14.57 10.82
N TYR A 102 1.95 13.88 9.87
CA TYR A 102 2.37 12.47 10.03
C TYR A 102 3.88 12.38 10.30
N VAL A 103 4.28 11.41 11.13
CA VAL A 103 5.69 11.12 11.43
C VAL A 103 6.06 9.69 11.03
N GLU A 104 7.28 9.52 10.52
CA GLU A 104 7.81 8.24 10.07
C GLU A 104 8.92 7.74 11.00
N MET A 105 8.90 6.44 11.32
CA MET A 105 9.95 5.79 12.11
C MET A 105 10.25 4.37 11.63
N GLU A 106 11.52 3.98 11.67
CA GLU A 106 11.95 2.63 11.31
C GLU A 106 11.79 1.65 12.47
N CYS A 107 11.11 0.52 12.23
CA CYS A 107 11.00 -0.54 13.23
C CYS A 107 12.37 -1.21 13.48
N PRO A 108 12.84 -1.32 14.75
CA PRO A 108 14.14 -1.91 15.07
C PRO A 108 14.21 -3.41 14.74
N ARG A 109 13.06 -4.09 14.58
CA ARG A 109 12.99 -5.54 14.42
C ARG A 109 12.86 -6.00 12.98
N CYS A 110 11.93 -5.44 12.21
CA CYS A 110 11.71 -5.80 10.80
C CYS A 110 12.29 -4.79 9.81
N ARG A 111 12.72 -3.60 10.26
CA ARG A 111 13.18 -2.48 9.42
C ARG A 111 12.15 -1.95 8.44
N ASP A 112 10.87 -2.16 8.71
CA ASP A 112 9.80 -1.48 8.00
C ASP A 112 9.60 -0.07 8.55
N ILE A 113 9.22 0.85 7.67
CA ILE A 113 8.90 2.23 8.02
C ILE A 113 7.44 2.25 8.50
N ILE A 114 7.23 2.74 9.72
CA ILE A 114 5.93 2.90 10.35
C ILE A 114 5.58 4.38 10.35
N CYS A 115 4.40 4.71 9.83
CA CYS A 115 3.88 6.08 9.77
C CYS A 115 2.67 6.19 10.71
N PHE A 116 2.64 7.23 11.53
CA PHE A 116 1.54 7.50 12.48
C PHE A 116 1.38 9.00 12.71
N GLU A 117 0.23 9.41 13.26
CA GLU A 117 -0.11 10.82 13.50
C GLU A 117 0.83 11.45 14.54
N ALA A 118 1.29 12.67 14.25
CA ALA A 118 2.21 13.43 15.09
C ALA A 118 1.63 13.78 16.47
N ASP A 119 0.30 13.83 16.59
CA ASP A 119 -0.39 14.08 17.85
C ASP A 119 -0.16 12.96 18.88
N LEU A 120 0.04 11.71 18.43
CA LEU A 120 0.37 10.58 19.31
C LEU A 120 1.76 10.71 19.98
N VAL A 121 2.62 11.61 19.47
CA VAL A 121 3.95 11.91 20.03
C VAL A 121 3.90 12.95 21.14
N ASP A 122 2.87 13.79 21.19
CA ASP A 122 2.68 14.83 22.21
C ASP A 122 1.41 14.59 23.06
N ASP A 123 0.80 13.40 22.95
CA ASP A 123 -0.37 12.98 23.75
C ASP A 123 -0.08 13.06 25.26
N GLU A 124 -1.10 13.44 26.04
CA GLU A 124 -1.02 13.49 27.51
C GLU A 124 -0.99 12.08 28.12
N ASP A 125 -1.57 11.09 27.43
CA ASP A 125 -1.57 9.69 27.81
C ASP A 125 -0.37 8.91 27.24
N VAL A 126 0.08 7.88 27.97
CA VAL A 126 1.19 7.03 27.50
C VAL A 126 0.67 6.10 26.40
N VAL A 127 1.01 6.43 25.15
CA VAL A 127 0.69 5.64 23.96
C VAL A 127 1.90 4.78 23.57
N GLU A 128 1.64 3.51 23.27
CA GLU A 128 2.61 2.55 22.74
C GLU A 128 2.26 2.23 21.29
N ILE A 129 3.19 2.44 20.37
CA ILE A 129 2.99 2.19 18.94
C ILE A 129 3.64 0.86 18.58
N THR A 130 2.84 -0.08 18.08
CA THR A 130 3.30 -1.42 17.70
C THR A 130 3.44 -1.57 16.19
N CYS A 131 4.47 -2.27 15.75
CA CYS A 131 4.65 -2.60 14.33
C CYS A 131 3.58 -3.61 13.85
N PRO A 132 2.87 -3.37 12.73
CA PRO A 132 1.90 -4.31 12.17
C PRO A 132 2.53 -5.58 11.59
N ASN A 133 3.82 -5.55 11.21
CA ASN A 133 4.50 -6.70 10.62
C ASN A 133 5.07 -7.66 11.69
N CYS A 134 5.56 -7.15 12.82
CA CYS A 134 6.24 -7.98 13.83
C CYS A 134 5.67 -7.87 15.25
N ASN A 135 4.63 -7.04 15.47
CA ASN A 135 3.97 -6.81 16.76
C ASN A 135 4.89 -6.32 17.89
N GLU A 136 6.09 -5.85 17.57
CA GLU A 136 7.03 -5.27 18.54
C GLU A 136 6.72 -3.78 18.76
N VAL A 137 6.97 -3.27 19.96
CA VAL A 137 6.82 -1.84 20.29
C VAL A 137 7.92 -1.04 19.58
N VAL A 138 7.50 -0.07 18.77
CA VAL A 138 8.36 0.81 17.97
C VAL A 138 8.55 2.16 18.66
N PHE A 139 7.55 2.66 19.37
CA PHE A 139 7.60 3.95 20.06
C PHE A 139 6.79 3.95 21.35
N VAL A 140 7.25 4.72 22.34
CA VAL A 140 6.53 5.03 23.57
C VAL A 140 6.66 6.53 23.85
N ASN A 141 5.54 7.21 24.08
CA ASN A 141 5.52 8.65 24.39
C ASN A 141 5.81 8.99 25.87
N ASP A 142 6.75 8.28 26.51
CA ASP A 142 7.14 8.51 27.92
C ASP A 142 8.44 9.32 28.07
N GLY A 143 8.99 9.80 26.94
CA GLY A 143 10.27 10.51 26.89
C GLY A 143 11.51 9.61 27.03
N SER A 144 11.35 8.28 27.05
CA SER A 144 12.46 7.33 27.11
C SER A 144 13.12 7.06 25.75
N MET A 145 12.43 7.37 24.64
CA MET A 145 12.89 7.16 23.28
C MET A 145 13.20 8.48 22.54
N PRO A 146 14.13 8.45 21.57
CA PRO A 146 14.37 9.60 20.69
C PRO A 146 13.13 9.90 19.85
N LEU A 147 12.90 11.19 19.62
CA LEU A 147 11.81 11.65 18.76
C LEU A 147 12.07 11.24 17.29
N PRO A 148 11.00 11.04 16.49
CA PRO A 148 11.10 10.84 15.05
C PRO A 148 11.92 11.96 14.37
N GLN A 149 12.63 11.63 13.30
CA GLN A 149 13.45 12.62 12.57
C GLN A 149 12.55 13.69 11.95
N GLY A 150 12.85 14.97 12.21
CA GLY A 150 12.05 16.10 11.72
C GLY A 150 10.94 16.56 12.66
N TYR A 151 10.70 15.87 13.78
CA TYR A 151 9.72 16.28 14.78
C TYR A 151 10.34 17.18 15.86
N GLU A 152 9.88 18.42 15.96
CA GLU A 152 10.13 19.29 17.11
C GLU A 152 8.87 19.36 17.98
N ARG A 153 8.96 18.95 19.25
CA ARG A 153 7.84 19.08 20.19
C ARG A 153 7.29 20.51 20.14
N ARG A 154 5.97 20.67 19.92
CA ARG A 154 5.35 22.00 19.89
C ARG A 154 5.52 22.63 21.27
N ARG A 155 6.49 23.54 21.41
CA ARG A 155 6.78 24.22 22.70
C ARG A 155 5.58 25.08 23.09
N GLY A 156 4.70 24.57 23.95
CA GLY A 156 3.68 25.46 24.51
C GLY A 156 2.53 24.92 25.34
N ARG A 157 2.73 24.08 26.36
CA ARG A 157 2.08 24.29 27.68
C ARG A 157 2.67 23.44 28.81
N THR A 158 3.40 24.15 29.67
CA THR A 158 3.79 23.80 31.06
C THR A 158 5.00 22.87 31.25
N GLY A 159 5.94 23.33 32.09
CA GLY A 159 6.97 22.50 32.72
C GLY A 159 8.40 22.76 32.24
N ALA A 160 9.12 23.63 32.93
CA ALA A 160 10.54 23.84 32.73
C ALA A 160 11.35 22.54 32.94
N ALA A 161 12.16 22.15 31.95
CA ALA A 161 13.28 21.23 32.19
C ALA A 161 14.44 22.03 32.83
N PRO A 162 15.01 21.58 33.97
CA PRO A 162 16.18 22.22 34.52
C PRO A 162 17.38 21.97 33.60
N LEU A 163 18.07 23.06 33.24
CA LEU A 163 19.36 23.00 32.54
C LEU A 163 20.38 22.24 33.40
N PRO A 164 21.27 21.43 32.81
CA PRO A 164 22.37 20.84 33.56
C PRO A 164 23.32 21.95 34.00
N GLU A 165 23.55 22.04 35.31
CA GLU A 165 24.57 22.92 35.89
C GLU A 165 25.93 22.54 35.30
N LYS A 166 26.55 23.51 34.62
CA LYS A 166 27.95 23.41 34.22
C LYS A 166 28.78 23.43 35.51
N GLU A 167 29.42 22.32 35.84
CA GLU A 167 30.55 22.34 36.76
C GLU A 167 31.66 23.16 36.11
N GLU A 168 31.86 24.39 36.60
CA GLU A 168 33.06 25.17 36.39
C GLU A 168 34.21 24.46 37.14
N GLU A 169 34.95 23.60 36.44
CA GLU A 169 36.32 23.28 36.83
C GLU A 169 37.21 24.46 36.43
N ASP A 170 37.60 25.28 37.40
CA ASP A 170 38.81 26.09 37.32
C ASP A 170 39.48 26.15 38.71
N LEU A 171 40.65 25.50 38.79
CA LEU A 171 41.76 25.58 39.78
C LEU A 171 41.75 24.66 41.01
#